data_AF-A0A9X2VF85-F1
#
_entry.id   AF-A0A9X2VF85-F1
#
_cell.length_a   1.000
_cell.length_b   1.000
_cell.length_c   1.000
_cell.angle_alpha   90.00
_cell.angle_beta   90.00
_cell.angle_gamma   90.00
#
_symmetry.space_group_name_H-M   'P 1'
#
loop_
_entity.id
_entity.type
_entity.pdbx_description
1 polymer ?
#
loop_
_entity_poly.entity_id
_entity_poly.type
_entity_poly.pdbx_seq_one_letter_code
_entity_poly.pdbx_strand_id
1 'polypeptide(L)'
;MDGEVRLLGPLEVRGPQEPVRWTGPRRRAVFALLALGSGRLVSRSSLIDALWGHRAPPTATATVQGHVAQVRKALSAAGLGGMVVTRDPGYLLDLRRVRVDVHEFDASARLGREALDRGDGHRAVDRLTAALGLWRGDPLADCPVTGWADAEVGRLREALTLVEENLAAALCLVGRHVEAIGELERLVARYPWRERLWELLVEAQHGAGRSVDALRTYRRVRAVLVEEFGLEPGPGLRRVEALVLA
;
A
#
# COMPACT_ATOMS: atom_id res chain seq x y z
N MET A 1 16.34 -11.04 13.40
CA MET A 1 15.70 -11.02 12.07
C MET A 1 16.82 -11.18 11.09
N ASP A 2 16.80 -12.26 10.34
CA ASP A 2 17.96 -12.73 9.58
C ASP A 2 17.81 -12.40 8.09
N GLY A 3 16.61 -11.99 7.65
CA GLY A 3 16.36 -11.50 6.30
C GLY A 3 15.24 -10.46 6.19
N GLU A 4 14.99 -10.03 4.95
CA GLU A 4 14.00 -9.02 4.57
C GLU A 4 13.25 -9.47 3.32
N VAL A 5 11.94 -9.29 3.29
CA VAL A 5 11.05 -9.52 2.16
C VAL A 5 10.39 -8.19 1.81
N ARG A 6 10.53 -7.77 0.56
CA ARG A 6 10.02 -6.48 0.09
C ARG A 6 9.02 -6.68 -1.05
N LEU A 7 7.76 -6.36 -0.81
CA LEU A 7 6.62 -6.54 -1.71
C LEU A 7 6.04 -5.21 -2.20
N LEU A 8 6.37 -4.08 -1.56
CA LEU A 8 5.90 -2.74 -1.94
C LEU A 8 6.73 -2.17 -3.10
N GLY A 9 6.66 -2.85 -4.24
CA GLY A 9 7.50 -2.66 -5.43
C GLY A 9 7.81 -4.01 -6.08
N PRO A 10 8.81 -4.09 -6.97
CA PRO A 10 9.36 -5.37 -7.43
C PRO A 10 9.80 -6.25 -6.25
N LEU A 11 9.56 -7.56 -6.35
CA LEU A 11 9.86 -8.51 -5.27
C LEU A 11 11.37 -8.58 -5.03
N GLU A 12 11.80 -8.15 -3.85
CA GLU A 12 13.15 -8.38 -3.34
C GLU A 12 13.10 -9.27 -2.10
N VAL A 13 14.01 -10.24 -2.01
CA VAL A 13 14.23 -11.00 -0.78
C VAL A 13 15.71 -11.04 -0.50
N ARG A 14 16.08 -10.62 0.71
CA ARG A 14 17.47 -10.56 1.18
C ARG A 14 17.62 -11.54 2.33
N GLY A 15 18.47 -12.55 2.13
CA GLY A 15 18.89 -13.44 3.20
C GLY A 15 20.19 -12.97 3.84
N PRO A 16 20.63 -13.62 4.93
CA PRO A 16 21.87 -13.25 5.61
C PRO A 16 23.13 -13.55 4.78
N GLN A 17 23.05 -14.45 3.80
CA GLN A 17 24.20 -14.86 2.97
C GLN A 17 24.26 -14.08 1.67
N GLU A 18 23.15 -14.03 0.94
CA GLU A 18 23.04 -13.31 -0.33
C GLU A 18 21.57 -12.93 -0.64
N PRO A 19 21.33 -11.99 -1.58
CA PRO A 19 20.00 -11.78 -2.13
C PRO A 19 19.47 -13.04 -2.84
N VAL A 20 18.20 -13.35 -2.65
CA VAL A 20 17.55 -14.50 -3.30
C VAL A 20 17.40 -14.22 -4.80
N ARG A 21 17.96 -15.09 -5.63
CA ARG A 21 17.83 -15.02 -7.08
C ARG A 21 16.70 -15.91 -7.58
N TRP A 22 15.68 -15.28 -8.18
CA TRP A 22 14.52 -15.99 -8.71
C TRP A 22 14.78 -16.52 -10.13
N THR A 23 14.67 -17.83 -10.30
CA THR A 23 14.78 -18.50 -11.61
C THR A 23 13.43 -18.52 -12.34
N GLY A 24 12.98 -17.34 -12.78
CA GLY A 24 11.79 -17.16 -13.62
C GLY A 24 10.55 -16.62 -12.89
N PRO A 25 9.63 -15.96 -13.63
CA PRO A 25 8.58 -15.11 -13.06
C PRO A 25 7.52 -15.88 -12.25
N ARG A 26 7.17 -17.11 -12.63
CA ARG A 26 6.18 -17.91 -11.87
C ARG A 26 6.69 -18.39 -10.51
N ARG A 27 7.99 -18.69 -10.38
CA ARG A 27 8.60 -19.09 -9.09
C ARG A 27 8.61 -17.90 -8.12
N ARG A 28 8.96 -16.73 -8.66
CA ARG A 28 8.86 -15.44 -7.97
C ARG A 28 7.43 -15.17 -7.50
N ALA A 29 6.44 -15.31 -8.40
CA ALA A 29 5.04 -15.15 -8.08
C ALA A 29 4.57 -16.11 -6.97
N VAL A 30 4.94 -17.40 -7.01
CA VAL A 30 4.62 -18.34 -5.91
C VAL A 30 5.12 -17.82 -4.57
N PHE A 31 6.36 -17.35 -4.48
CA PHE A 31 6.87 -16.80 -3.22
C PHE A 31 6.10 -15.54 -2.81
N ALA A 32 5.88 -14.60 -3.75
CA ALA A 32 5.13 -13.38 -3.49
C ALA A 32 3.73 -13.66 -2.93
N LEU A 33 3.01 -14.65 -3.50
CA LEU A 33 1.70 -15.07 -3.01
C LEU A 33 1.77 -15.62 -1.57
N LEU A 34 2.77 -16.45 -1.26
CA LEU A 34 2.95 -16.94 0.11
C LEU A 34 3.31 -15.82 1.09
N ALA A 35 4.10 -14.83 0.64
CA ALA A 35 4.46 -13.68 1.44
C ALA A 35 3.27 -12.74 1.72
N LEU A 36 2.44 -12.47 0.70
CA LEU A 36 1.16 -11.76 0.86
C LEU A 36 0.21 -12.49 1.83
N GLY A 37 0.21 -13.82 1.80
CA GLY A 37 -0.51 -14.67 2.75
C GLY A 37 -0.13 -14.40 4.21
N SER A 38 0.99 -13.72 4.48
CA SER A 38 1.35 -13.18 5.81
C SER A 38 1.37 -14.25 6.90
N GLY A 39 1.95 -15.42 6.61
CA GLY A 39 2.02 -16.56 7.54
C GLY A 39 0.74 -17.41 7.61
N ARG A 40 -0.33 -17.02 6.93
CA ARG A 40 -1.52 -17.86 6.77
C ARG A 40 -1.28 -18.96 5.74
N LEU A 41 -2.06 -20.03 5.85
CA LEU A 41 -2.06 -21.11 4.88
C LEU A 41 -2.64 -20.62 3.55
N VAL A 42 -1.86 -20.74 2.48
CA VAL A 42 -2.31 -20.57 1.10
C VAL A 42 -2.48 -21.95 0.49
N SER A 43 -3.71 -22.29 0.11
CA SER A 43 -4.01 -23.60 -0.48
C SER A 43 -3.34 -23.77 -1.84
N ARG A 44 -3.13 -25.02 -2.26
CA ARG A 44 -2.66 -25.32 -3.62
C ARG A 44 -3.61 -24.77 -4.68
N SER A 45 -4.93 -24.84 -4.47
CA SER A 45 -5.91 -24.29 -5.41
C SER A 45 -5.84 -22.76 -5.51
N SER A 46 -5.64 -22.05 -4.40
CA SER A 46 -5.46 -20.59 -4.40
C SER A 46 -4.17 -20.16 -5.09
N LEU A 47 -3.08 -20.94 -4.98
CA LEU A 47 -1.86 -20.68 -5.75
C LEU A 47 -2.08 -20.91 -7.25
N ILE A 48 -2.83 -21.96 -7.62
CA ILE A 48 -3.15 -22.23 -9.03
C ILE A 48 -4.01 -21.10 -9.61
N ASP A 49 -5.06 -20.72 -8.90
CA ASP A 49 -5.94 -19.63 -9.31
C ASP A 49 -5.17 -18.32 -9.48
N ALA A 50 -4.32 -17.93 -8.52
CA ALA A 50 -3.55 -16.70 -8.65
C ALA A 50 -2.43 -16.73 -9.69
N LEU A 51 -2.01 -17.89 -10.20
CA LEU A 51 -0.99 -18.00 -11.24
C LEU A 51 -1.56 -18.11 -12.66
N TRP A 52 -2.76 -18.69 -12.79
CA TRP A 52 -3.33 -19.02 -14.09
C TRP A 52 -4.79 -18.59 -14.28
N GLY A 53 -5.50 -18.23 -13.21
CA GLY A 53 -6.94 -18.00 -13.20
C GLY A 53 -7.70 -19.15 -13.88
N HIS A 54 -8.63 -18.79 -14.76
CA HIS A 54 -9.42 -19.76 -15.53
C HIS A 54 -8.64 -20.55 -16.59
N ARG A 55 -7.35 -20.28 -16.80
CA ARG A 55 -6.50 -20.93 -17.83
C ARG A 55 -5.49 -21.91 -17.23
N ALA A 56 -5.79 -22.49 -16.07
CA ALA A 56 -4.91 -23.46 -15.43
C ALA A 56 -4.73 -24.73 -16.29
N PRO A 57 -3.48 -25.18 -16.54
CA PRO A 57 -3.25 -26.43 -17.25
C PRO A 57 -3.59 -27.65 -16.37
N PRO A 58 -3.85 -28.83 -16.97
CA PRO A 58 -4.08 -30.07 -16.21
C PRO A 58 -2.93 -30.43 -15.25
N THR A 59 -1.71 -29.98 -15.55
CA THR A 59 -0.50 -30.21 -14.77
C THR A 59 -0.23 -29.14 -13.69
N ALA A 60 -1.17 -28.24 -13.42
CA ALA A 60 -0.96 -27.09 -12.54
C ALA A 60 -0.50 -27.50 -11.13
N THR A 61 -1.11 -28.53 -10.53
CA THR A 61 -0.73 -29.03 -9.20
C THR A 61 0.73 -29.47 -9.13
N ALA A 62 1.18 -30.30 -10.08
CA ALA A 62 2.57 -30.76 -10.15
C ALA A 62 3.52 -29.57 -10.43
N THR A 63 3.08 -28.62 -11.26
CA THR A 63 3.85 -27.42 -11.57
C THR A 63 4.07 -26.54 -10.34
N VAL A 64 3.04 -26.32 -9.52
CA VAL A 64 3.15 -25.59 -8.24
C VAL A 64 4.12 -26.28 -7.30
N GLN A 65 4.03 -27.59 -7.13
CA GLN A 65 4.96 -28.35 -6.28
C GLN A 65 6.42 -28.18 -6.75
N GLY A 66 6.65 -28.26 -8.07
CA GLY A 66 7.96 -28.01 -8.67
C GLY A 66 8.46 -26.58 -8.42
N HIS A 67 7.59 -25.58 -8.56
CA HIS A 67 7.93 -24.19 -8.22
C HIS A 67 8.27 -24.01 -6.74
N VAL A 68 7.50 -24.59 -5.82
CA VAL A 68 7.78 -24.55 -4.38
C VAL A 68 9.13 -25.20 -4.05
N ALA A 69 9.47 -26.33 -4.66
CA ALA A 69 10.77 -26.97 -4.47
C ALA A 69 11.93 -26.04 -4.90
N GLN A 70 11.79 -25.35 -6.03
CA GLN A 70 12.80 -24.41 -6.52
C GLN A 70 12.88 -23.14 -5.66
N VAL A 71 11.75 -22.63 -5.18
CA VAL A 71 11.70 -21.51 -4.21
C VAL A 71 12.44 -21.89 -2.92
N ARG A 72 12.18 -23.08 -2.36
CA ARG A 72 12.90 -23.59 -1.17
C ARG A 72 14.40 -23.66 -1.39
N LYS A 73 14.82 -24.15 -2.56
CA LYS A 73 16.25 -24.21 -2.93
C LYS A 73 16.88 -22.81 -2.95
N ALA A 74 16.22 -21.84 -3.59
CA ALA A 74 16.71 -20.46 -3.67
C ALA A 74 16.79 -19.79 -2.29
N LEU A 75 15.79 -20.01 -1.43
CA LEU A 75 15.81 -19.51 -0.05
C LEU A 75 16.91 -20.16 0.77
N SER A 76 17.11 -21.47 0.65
CA SER A 76 18.17 -22.18 1.37
C SER A 76 19.56 -21.66 1.00
N ALA A 77 19.81 -21.35 -0.27
CA ALA A 77 21.07 -20.77 -0.72
C ALA A 77 21.35 -19.38 -0.12
N ALA A 78 20.29 -18.62 0.16
CA ALA A 78 20.39 -17.31 0.80
C ALA A 78 20.49 -17.38 2.34
N GLY A 79 20.47 -18.57 2.96
CA GLY A 79 20.44 -18.74 4.42
C GLY A 79 19.03 -18.66 5.03
N LEU A 80 17.99 -18.71 4.21
CA LEU A 80 16.57 -18.62 4.57
C LEU A 80 15.84 -19.97 4.43
N GLY A 81 16.57 -21.07 4.59
CA GLY A 81 16.03 -22.43 4.51
C GLY A 81 14.89 -22.68 5.50
N GLY A 82 13.92 -23.51 5.12
CA GLY A 82 12.81 -23.91 5.98
C GLY A 82 11.66 -22.90 6.09
N MET A 83 11.77 -21.70 5.49
CA MET A 83 10.69 -20.70 5.53
C MET A 83 9.39 -21.16 4.87
N VAL A 84 9.45 -21.88 3.75
CA VAL A 84 8.22 -22.39 3.09
C VAL A 84 7.86 -23.74 3.68
N VAL A 85 6.81 -23.80 4.48
CA VAL A 85 6.35 -25.01 5.17
C VAL A 85 5.16 -25.63 4.42
N THR A 86 5.21 -26.94 4.21
CA THR A 86 4.04 -27.68 3.67
C THR A 86 3.09 -27.97 4.83
N ARG A 87 1.83 -27.59 4.68
CA ARG A 87 0.75 -27.89 5.62
C ARG A 87 -0.49 -28.17 4.78
N ASP A 88 -0.97 -29.41 4.75
CA ASP A 88 -2.09 -29.74 3.88
C ASP A 88 -3.34 -28.89 4.19
N PRO A 89 -4.08 -28.43 3.16
CA PRO A 89 -3.91 -28.73 1.72
C PRO A 89 -2.96 -27.79 0.95
N GLY A 90 -2.06 -27.05 1.60
CA GLY A 90 -1.24 -26.01 0.95
C GLY A 90 0.14 -25.75 1.56
N TYR A 91 0.51 -24.47 1.54
CA TYR A 91 1.79 -23.98 2.01
C TYR A 91 1.61 -22.71 2.83
N LEU A 92 2.54 -22.46 3.73
CA LEU A 92 2.64 -21.18 4.45
C LEU A 92 4.09 -20.70 4.44
N LEU A 93 4.28 -19.40 4.59
CA LEU A 93 5.58 -18.79 4.77
C LEU A 93 5.81 -18.48 6.25
N ASP A 94 6.80 -19.11 6.87
CA ASP A 94 7.23 -18.78 8.22
C ASP A 94 8.01 -17.47 8.21
N LEU A 95 7.36 -16.42 8.72
CA LEU A 95 7.89 -15.07 8.72
C LEU A 95 8.71 -14.74 9.98
N ARG A 96 8.85 -15.65 10.94
CA ARG A 96 9.54 -15.36 12.22
C ARG A 96 10.99 -14.90 12.07
N ARG A 97 11.63 -15.22 10.93
CA ARG A 97 13.02 -14.88 10.65
C ARG A 97 13.20 -13.71 9.69
N VAL A 98 12.12 -13.14 9.15
CA VAL A 98 12.21 -12.07 8.16
C VAL A 98 11.34 -10.89 8.50
N ARG A 99 11.85 -9.70 8.21
CA ARG A 99 11.01 -8.50 8.13
C ARG A 99 10.25 -8.48 6.81
N VAL A 100 9.03 -7.98 6.83
CA VAL A 100 8.20 -7.83 5.63
C VAL A 100 7.76 -6.37 5.55
N ASP A 101 8.13 -5.68 4.47
CA ASP A 101 7.86 -4.25 4.31
C ASP A 101 6.36 -3.91 4.40
N VAL A 102 5.47 -4.79 3.93
CA VAL A 102 4.02 -4.65 4.10
C VAL A 102 3.61 -4.59 5.57
N HIS A 103 4.20 -5.42 6.43
CA HIS A 103 3.87 -5.43 7.86
C HIS A 103 4.43 -4.19 8.57
N GLU A 104 5.62 -3.74 8.16
CA GLU A 104 6.23 -2.50 8.66
C GLU A 104 5.43 -1.27 8.22
N PHE A 105 4.92 -1.27 6.99
CA PHE A 105 4.02 -0.26 6.46
C PHE A 105 2.72 -0.22 7.26
N ASP A 106 2.03 -1.35 7.42
CA ASP A 106 0.77 -1.41 8.18
C ASP A 106 0.95 -0.96 9.64
N ALA A 107 2.07 -1.34 10.27
CA ALA A 107 2.39 -0.92 11.63
C ALA A 107 2.67 0.58 11.73
N SER A 108 3.44 1.15 10.80
CA SER A 108 3.78 2.57 10.77
C SER A 108 2.57 3.44 10.43
N ALA A 109 1.75 3.01 9.47
CA ALA A 109 0.48 3.63 9.12
C ALA A 109 -0.48 3.70 10.32
N ARG A 110 -0.64 2.59 11.05
CA ARG A 110 -1.46 2.55 12.27
C ARG A 110 -0.95 3.50 13.33
N LEU A 111 0.36 3.48 13.64
CA LEU A 111 0.96 4.37 14.64
C LEU A 111 0.84 5.84 14.26
N GLY A 112 0.95 6.16 12.96
CA GLY A 112 0.76 7.50 12.44
C GLY A 112 -0.68 7.99 12.58
N ARG A 113 -1.65 7.13 12.23
CA ARG A 113 -3.08 7.43 12.41
C ARG A 113 -3.45 7.63 13.89
N GLU A 114 -2.98 6.75 14.76
CA GLU A 114 -3.19 6.89 16.20
C GLU A 114 -2.58 8.19 16.76
N ALA A 115 -1.46 8.66 16.20
CA ALA A 115 -0.87 9.93 16.59
C ALA A 115 -1.72 11.13 16.13
N LEU A 116 -2.27 11.08 14.91
CA LEU A 116 -3.23 12.07 14.42
C LEU A 116 -4.47 12.15 15.31
N ASP A 117 -5.07 11.00 15.64
CA ASP A 117 -6.29 10.95 16.44
C ASP A 117 -6.07 11.55 17.85
N ARG A 118 -4.82 11.56 18.34
CA ARG A 118 -4.41 12.20 19.61
C ARG A 118 -3.93 13.65 19.45
N GLY A 119 -3.90 14.20 18.25
CA GLY A 119 -3.38 15.54 17.96
C GLY A 119 -1.85 15.65 17.99
N ASP A 120 -1.12 14.53 18.03
CA ASP A 120 0.35 14.52 17.97
C ASP A 120 0.81 14.54 16.51
N GLY A 121 0.73 15.73 15.90
CA GLY A 121 1.03 15.93 14.48
C GLY A 121 2.48 15.61 14.10
N HIS A 122 3.46 15.90 14.96
CA HIS A 122 4.87 15.64 14.67
C HIS A 122 5.13 14.13 14.59
N ARG A 123 4.65 13.36 15.57
CA ARG A 123 4.77 11.90 15.53
C ARG A 123 4.00 11.29 14.38
N ALA A 124 2.85 11.86 14.02
CA ALA A 124 2.10 11.42 12.85
C ALA A 124 2.93 11.59 11.56
N VAL A 125 3.51 12.77 11.32
CA VAL A 125 4.39 13.03 10.18
C VAL A 125 5.51 11.99 10.13
N ASP A 126 6.26 11.81 11.23
CA ASP A 126 7.38 10.87 11.28
C ASP A 126 6.98 9.44 10.89
N ARG A 127 5.86 8.94 11.44
CA ARG A 127 5.41 7.56 11.22
C ARG A 127 4.83 7.36 9.82
N LEU A 128 4.08 8.33 9.31
CA LEU A 128 3.48 8.24 7.98
C LEU A 128 4.54 8.40 6.89
N THR A 129 5.52 9.30 7.07
CA THR A 129 6.67 9.40 6.17
C THR A 129 7.50 8.11 6.16
N ALA A 130 7.74 7.50 7.33
CA ALA A 130 8.42 6.21 7.40
C ALA A 130 7.65 5.10 6.66
N ALA A 131 6.31 5.08 6.76
CA ALA A 131 5.48 4.15 6.00
C ALA A 131 5.60 4.35 4.48
N LEU A 132 5.49 5.59 4.01
CA LEU A 132 5.64 5.92 2.58
C LEU A 132 7.02 5.57 2.04
N GLY A 133 8.08 5.76 2.84
CA GLY A 133 9.46 5.42 2.45
C GLY A 133 9.72 3.93 2.18
N LEU A 134 8.81 3.04 2.56
CA LEU A 134 8.90 1.61 2.24
C LEU A 134 8.50 1.29 0.79
N TRP A 135 7.74 2.18 0.15
CA TRP A 135 7.25 2.00 -1.22
C TRP A 135 8.36 2.28 -2.24
N ARG A 136 8.59 1.33 -3.14
CA ARG A 136 9.57 1.39 -4.24
C ARG A 136 8.94 1.41 -5.63
N GLY A 137 7.61 1.37 -5.70
CA GLY A 137 6.84 1.29 -6.95
C GLY A 137 5.57 0.48 -6.75
N ASP A 138 4.98 0.03 -7.86
CA ASP A 138 3.79 -0.81 -7.84
C ASP A 138 4.06 -2.16 -7.13
N PRO A 139 3.21 -2.56 -6.16
CA PRO A 139 3.38 -3.83 -5.46
C PRO A 139 3.37 -4.99 -6.43
N LEU A 140 4.37 -5.86 -6.32
CA LEU A 140 4.52 -7.06 -7.16
C LEU A 140 4.61 -6.78 -8.67
N ALA A 141 5.10 -5.60 -9.09
CA ALA A 141 5.20 -5.20 -10.50
C ALA A 141 5.91 -6.21 -11.42
N ASP A 142 6.75 -7.08 -10.86
CA ASP A 142 7.55 -8.07 -11.59
C ASP A 142 7.05 -9.53 -11.40
N CYS A 143 5.85 -9.70 -10.86
CA CYS A 143 5.22 -10.99 -10.59
C CYS A 143 3.90 -11.11 -11.38
N PRO A 144 3.78 -12.07 -12.31
CA PRO A 144 2.50 -12.34 -12.96
C PRO A 144 1.58 -13.04 -11.95
N VAL A 145 0.69 -12.26 -11.34
CA VAL A 145 -0.34 -12.74 -10.41
C VAL A 145 -1.71 -12.32 -10.89
N THR A 146 -2.75 -13.02 -10.45
CA THR A 146 -4.16 -12.69 -10.72
C THR A 146 -5.07 -13.10 -9.57
N GLY A 147 -6.39 -12.89 -9.72
CA GLY A 147 -7.41 -13.36 -8.79
C GLY A 147 -7.30 -12.67 -7.43
N TRP A 148 -7.22 -13.45 -6.35
CA TRP A 148 -7.14 -12.91 -4.99
C TRP A 148 -5.90 -12.03 -4.76
N ALA A 149 -4.83 -12.24 -5.52
CA ALA A 149 -3.61 -11.43 -5.41
C ALA A 149 -3.80 -10.02 -5.97
N ASP A 150 -4.58 -9.87 -7.06
CA ASP A 150 -4.94 -8.56 -7.61
C ASP A 150 -5.75 -7.74 -6.60
N ALA A 151 -6.67 -8.40 -5.88
CA ALA A 151 -7.44 -7.77 -4.82
C ALA A 151 -6.55 -7.29 -3.66
N GLU A 152 -5.54 -8.08 -3.28
CA GLU A 152 -4.58 -7.68 -2.25
C GLU A 152 -3.69 -6.51 -2.70
N VAL A 153 -3.24 -6.50 -3.96
CA VAL A 153 -2.53 -5.33 -4.54
C VAL A 153 -3.43 -4.10 -4.52
N GLY A 154 -4.72 -4.25 -4.85
CA GLY A 154 -5.72 -3.19 -4.73
C GLY A 154 -5.85 -2.66 -3.30
N ARG A 155 -5.94 -3.55 -2.31
CA ARG A 155 -5.96 -3.20 -0.88
C ARG A 155 -4.72 -2.41 -0.46
N LEU A 156 -3.53 -2.82 -0.91
CA LEU A 156 -2.29 -2.11 -0.62
C LEU A 156 -2.28 -0.70 -1.23
N ARG A 157 -2.75 -0.54 -2.47
CA ARG A 157 -2.86 0.78 -3.13
C ARG A 157 -3.85 1.71 -2.42
N GLU A 158 -4.95 1.15 -1.93
CA GLU A 158 -5.91 1.91 -1.11
C GLU A 158 -5.25 2.36 0.20
N ALA A 159 -4.54 1.46 0.87
CA ALA A 159 -3.82 1.78 2.10
C ALA A 159 -2.73 2.84 1.89
N LEU A 160 -2.01 2.82 0.76
CA LEU A 160 -1.08 3.89 0.37
C LEU A 160 -1.78 5.24 0.32
N THR A 161 -2.91 5.31 -0.39
CA THR A 161 -3.68 6.54 -0.56
C THR A 161 -4.16 7.09 0.78
N LEU A 162 -4.60 6.22 1.69
CA LEU A 162 -4.98 6.63 3.05
C LEU A 162 -3.79 7.16 3.87
N VAL A 163 -2.60 6.59 3.70
CA VAL A 163 -1.38 7.11 4.38
C VAL A 163 -0.98 8.46 3.82
N GLU A 164 -1.07 8.67 2.50
CA GLU A 164 -0.82 9.97 1.86
C GLU A 164 -1.80 11.04 2.38
N GLU A 165 -3.10 10.71 2.47
CA GLU A 165 -4.13 11.60 3.02
C GLU A 165 -3.87 11.95 4.50
N ASN A 166 -3.57 10.94 5.32
CA ASN A 166 -3.22 11.14 6.72
C ASN A 166 -1.97 12.01 6.87
N LEU A 167 -0.95 11.83 6.02
CA LEU A 167 0.26 12.64 6.08
C LEU A 167 -0.05 14.10 5.77
N ALA A 168 -0.85 14.37 4.74
CA ALA A 168 -1.29 15.72 4.43
C ALA A 168 -2.04 16.38 5.60
N ALA A 169 -2.94 15.64 6.27
CA ALA A 169 -3.61 16.12 7.47
C ALA A 169 -2.62 16.41 8.62
N ALA A 170 -1.61 15.55 8.82
CA ALA A 170 -0.57 15.74 9.83
C ALA A 170 0.28 16.99 9.55
N LEU A 171 0.63 17.22 8.29
CA LEU A 171 1.35 18.41 7.84
C LEU A 171 0.56 19.69 8.10
N CYS A 172 -0.76 19.69 7.82
CA CYS A 172 -1.65 20.80 8.17
C CYS A 172 -1.66 21.07 9.68
N LEU A 173 -1.74 20.02 10.50
CA LEU A 173 -1.79 20.14 11.96
C LEU A 173 -0.52 20.77 12.56
N VAL A 174 0.66 20.52 11.97
CA VAL A 174 1.94 21.10 12.43
C VAL A 174 2.31 22.40 11.70
N GLY A 175 1.40 22.99 10.93
CA GLY A 175 1.63 24.26 10.22
C GLY A 175 2.51 24.16 8.99
N ARG A 176 2.84 22.95 8.50
CA ARG A 176 3.62 22.71 7.27
C ARG A 176 2.75 22.79 6.02
N HIS A 177 1.97 23.87 5.90
CA HIS A 177 0.91 24.01 4.89
C HIS A 177 1.43 23.97 3.45
N VAL A 178 2.58 24.60 3.15
CA VAL A 178 3.12 24.63 1.77
C VAL A 178 3.45 23.24 1.26
N GLU A 179 3.98 22.38 2.13
CA GLU A 179 4.31 20.99 1.79
C GLU A 179 3.04 20.15 1.64
N ALA A 180 2.05 20.36 2.52
CA ALA A 180 0.73 19.73 2.40
C ALA A 180 0.05 20.09 1.05
N ILE A 181 0.09 21.36 0.64
CA ILE A 181 -0.50 21.83 -0.63
C ILE A 181 0.09 21.06 -1.81
N GLY A 182 1.42 20.92 -1.89
CA GLY A 182 2.07 20.23 -3.00
C GLY A 182 1.63 18.77 -3.14
N GLU A 183 1.55 18.04 -2.03
CA GLU A 183 1.06 16.66 -2.04
C GLU A 183 -0.44 16.58 -2.36
N LEU A 184 -1.25 17.46 -1.78
CA LEU A 184 -2.69 17.47 -1.97
C LEU A 184 -3.08 17.82 -3.40
N GLU A 185 -2.39 18.73 -4.07
CA GLU A 185 -2.62 19.04 -5.49
C GLU A 185 -2.44 17.81 -6.39
N ARG A 186 -1.40 17.01 -6.12
CA ARG A 186 -1.18 15.74 -6.84
C ARG A 186 -2.29 14.72 -6.53
N LEU A 187 -2.70 14.62 -5.26
CA LEU A 187 -3.70 13.64 -4.83
C LEU A 187 -5.10 13.96 -5.35
N VAL A 188 -5.54 15.22 -5.33
CA VAL A 188 -6.86 15.61 -5.87
C VAL A 188 -6.93 15.45 -7.39
N ALA A 189 -5.83 15.64 -8.10
CA ALA A 189 -5.78 15.35 -9.54
C ALA A 189 -5.92 13.86 -9.83
N ARG A 190 -5.39 13.00 -8.95
CA ARG A 190 -5.45 11.53 -9.09
C ARG A 190 -6.79 10.95 -8.62
N TYR A 191 -7.38 11.53 -7.58
CA TYR A 191 -8.58 11.02 -6.91
C TYR A 191 -9.62 12.14 -6.72
N PRO A 192 -10.14 12.74 -7.82
CA PRO A 192 -11.04 13.90 -7.75
C PRO A 192 -12.35 13.63 -7.00
N TRP A 193 -12.77 12.37 -6.88
CA TRP A 193 -13.98 11.96 -6.15
C TRP A 193 -13.80 11.88 -4.62
N ARG A 194 -12.58 12.04 -4.08
CA ARG A 194 -12.34 12.00 -2.62
C ARG A 194 -12.46 13.40 -2.02
N GLU A 195 -13.65 13.78 -1.56
CA GLU A 195 -13.91 15.09 -0.93
C GLU A 195 -12.92 15.44 0.18
N ARG A 196 -12.47 14.46 0.97
CA ARG A 196 -11.54 14.71 2.08
C ARG A 196 -10.19 15.30 1.64
N LEU A 197 -9.69 14.92 0.47
CA LEU A 197 -8.46 15.50 -0.09
C LEU A 197 -8.67 16.98 -0.45
N TRP A 198 -9.86 17.31 -0.98
CA TRP A 198 -10.24 18.69 -1.30
C TRP A 198 -10.41 19.54 -0.05
N GLU A 199 -11.04 19.01 1.00
CA GLU A 199 -11.15 19.66 2.30
C GLU A 199 -9.77 20.04 2.83
N LEU A 200 -8.85 19.08 2.88
CA LEU A 200 -7.48 19.29 3.34
C LEU A 200 -6.73 20.32 2.48
N LEU A 201 -6.97 20.35 1.16
CA LEU A 201 -6.32 21.31 0.27
C LEU A 201 -6.81 22.75 0.54
N VAL A 202 -8.11 22.92 0.74
CA VAL A 202 -8.71 24.22 1.11
C VAL A 202 -8.18 24.66 2.49
N GLU A 203 -8.15 23.76 3.48
CA GLU A 203 -7.60 24.02 4.80
C GLU A 203 -6.11 24.43 4.74
N ALA A 204 -5.30 23.71 3.96
CA ALA A 204 -3.88 23.99 3.80
C ALA A 204 -3.63 25.35 3.10
N GLN A 205 -4.38 25.65 2.03
CA GLN A 205 -4.27 26.93 1.32
C GLN A 205 -4.66 28.10 2.23
N HIS A 206 -5.73 27.97 3.00
CA HIS A 206 -6.14 28.99 3.96
C HIS A 206 -5.11 29.16 5.09
N GLY A 207 -4.62 28.08 5.69
CA GLY A 207 -3.57 28.11 6.72
C GLY A 207 -2.25 28.72 6.22
N ALA A 208 -1.97 28.64 4.92
CA ALA A 208 -0.83 29.31 4.27
C ALA A 208 -1.10 30.80 3.93
N GLY A 209 -2.24 31.37 4.34
CA GLY A 209 -2.63 32.74 4.01
C GLY A 209 -3.13 32.94 2.57
N ARG A 210 -3.43 31.85 1.83
CA ARG A 210 -3.88 31.87 0.43
C ARG A 210 -5.40 31.70 0.32
N SER A 211 -6.18 32.50 1.07
CA SER A 211 -7.64 32.37 1.11
C SER A 211 -8.31 32.48 -0.26
N VAL A 212 -7.77 33.28 -1.18
CA VAL A 212 -8.29 33.38 -2.56
C VAL A 212 -8.13 32.04 -3.31
N ASP A 213 -6.99 31.37 -3.14
CA ASP A 213 -6.77 30.04 -3.72
C ASP A 213 -7.68 29.00 -3.08
N ALA A 214 -7.87 29.05 -1.76
CA ALA A 214 -8.76 28.16 -1.03
C ALA A 214 -10.21 28.24 -1.56
N LEU A 215 -10.75 29.44 -1.76
CA LEU A 215 -12.09 29.63 -2.34
C LEU A 215 -12.17 29.18 -3.81
N ARG A 216 -11.10 29.38 -4.59
CA ARG A 216 -11.02 28.89 -5.97
C ARG A 216 -11.02 27.35 -6.02
N THR A 217 -10.28 26.70 -5.14
CA THR A 217 -10.25 25.25 -4.98
C THR A 217 -11.62 24.71 -4.58
N TYR A 218 -12.30 25.35 -3.63
CA TYR A 218 -13.66 24.98 -3.24
C TYR A 218 -14.65 25.03 -4.42
N ARG A 219 -14.62 26.12 -5.20
CA ARG A 219 -15.45 26.24 -6.41
C ARG A 219 -15.14 25.14 -7.44
N ARG A 220 -13.86 24.78 -7.57
CA ARG A 220 -13.43 23.69 -8.48
C ARG A 220 -14.00 22.34 -8.06
N VAL A 221 -13.89 21.95 -6.78
CA VAL A 221 -14.46 20.68 -6.33
C VAL A 221 -15.98 20.67 -6.42
N ARG A 222 -16.65 21.79 -6.12
CA ARG A 222 -18.10 21.89 -6.29
C ARG A 222 -18.52 21.65 -7.75
N ALA A 223 -17.83 22.23 -8.72
CA ALA A 223 -18.10 22.00 -10.13
C ALA A 223 -17.94 20.51 -10.49
N VAL A 224 -16.83 19.87 -10.06
CA VAL A 224 -16.61 18.42 -10.28
C VAL A 224 -17.74 17.57 -9.68
N LEU A 225 -18.14 17.83 -8.43
CA LEU A 225 -19.19 17.07 -7.77
C LEU A 225 -20.55 17.21 -8.45
N VAL A 226 -20.90 18.43 -8.86
CA VAL A 226 -22.18 18.71 -9.53
C VAL A 226 -22.19 18.14 -10.95
N GLU A 227 -21.14 18.35 -11.73
CA GLU A 227 -21.06 17.97 -13.14
C GLU A 227 -20.86 16.46 -13.34
N GLU A 228 -20.01 15.82 -12.54
CA GLU A 228 -19.69 14.39 -12.72
C GLU A 228 -20.63 13.48 -11.93
N PHE A 229 -21.12 13.92 -10.76
CA PHE A 229 -21.86 13.05 -9.84
C PHE A 229 -23.28 13.55 -9.52
N GLY A 230 -23.64 14.78 -9.92
CA GLY A 230 -24.93 15.39 -9.55
C GLY A 230 -25.07 15.62 -8.04
N LEU A 231 -23.96 15.76 -7.33
CA LEU A 231 -23.90 15.92 -5.88
C LEU A 231 -23.48 17.33 -5.50
N GLU A 232 -24.07 17.87 -4.42
CA GLU A 232 -23.57 19.10 -3.79
C GLU A 232 -22.47 18.78 -2.76
N PRO A 233 -21.58 19.75 -2.45
CA PRO A 233 -20.51 19.55 -1.47
C PRO A 233 -21.02 19.04 -0.12
N GLY A 234 -20.33 18.03 0.40
CA GLY A 234 -20.64 17.43 1.68
C GLY A 234 -20.41 18.39 2.86
N PRO A 235 -20.80 17.96 4.09
CA PRO A 235 -20.65 18.79 5.28
C PRO A 235 -19.21 19.25 5.55
N GLY A 236 -18.20 18.43 5.24
CA GLY A 236 -16.81 18.81 5.48
C GLY A 236 -16.34 19.94 4.56
N LEU A 237 -16.62 19.84 3.25
CA LEU A 237 -16.35 20.92 2.31
C LEU A 237 -17.06 22.23 2.69
N ARG A 238 -18.34 22.17 3.08
CA ARG A 238 -19.08 23.36 3.51
C ARG A 238 -18.51 23.98 4.79
N ARG A 239 -18.01 23.17 5.73
CA ARG A 239 -17.35 23.67 6.94
C ARG A 239 -16.07 24.42 6.59
N VAL A 240 -15.23 23.87 5.70
CA VAL A 240 -13.97 24.54 5.34
C VAL A 240 -14.22 25.82 4.54
N GLU A 241 -15.23 25.87 3.67
CA GLU A 241 -15.62 27.13 3.01
C GLU A 241 -16.00 28.22 4.01
N ALA A 242 -16.84 27.87 5.00
CA ALA A 242 -17.25 28.81 6.04
C ALA A 242 -16.06 29.33 6.87
N LEU A 243 -15.06 28.48 7.13
CA LEU A 243 -13.82 28.90 7.81
C LEU A 243 -13.02 29.91 6.99
N VAL A 244 -12.97 29.77 5.66
CA VAL A 244 -12.23 30.71 4.79
C VAL A 244 -12.94 32.07 4.65
N LEU A 245 -14.27 32.09 4.80
CA LEU A 245 -15.09 33.30 4.66
C LEU A 245 -15.25 34.12 5.96
N ALA A 246 -14.90 33.55 7.11
CA ALA A 246 -14.96 34.20 8.42
C ALA A 246 -13.76 35.14 8.64
#